data_AF-A0AAV9BI21-F1
#
_entry.id   AF-A0AAV9BI21-F1
#
_cell.length_a   1.000
_cell.length_b   1.000
_cell.length_c   1.000
_cell.angle_alpha   90.00
_cell.angle_beta   90.00
_cell.angle_gamma   90.00
#
_symmetry.space_group_name_H-M   'P 1'
#
loop_
_entity.id
_entity.type
_entity.pdbx_description
1 polymer ?
#
loop_
_entity_poly.entity_id
_entity_poly.type
_entity_poly.pdbx_seq_one_letter_code
_entity_poly.pdbx_strand_id
1 'polypeptide(L)'
;MRWTKVLKNHWRTAGERSLWGSLNPDCPTSHQTMMALLLRGASEKGQAFPLPVEAQVIRLDITATCQLGLKKIRPQGDYIELHQKRHGYRLDHFERKRKKEAREVHKRSAMAQKVLGIKGKMLAKKRYSEKVLMKKTIAMHEESSTRRKVDDKVHDGAIPAYLLDRDTTTRAKVLSNTIKQKRKEKAGKWEVPLPKVRPVAEEEMFRVIKSGKRKTKQWKRMVTKVTFVGQGFTRKPPKYERFIRPTGLRFTKAHVTHPELKCTFNLEIIGVKRNPNGTTYTSLGVITKGTIIEVNVSELGLVTPAGKVVWGKYAQVTNNPENDGCINAVLLV
;
A
#
# COMPACT_ATOMS: atom_id res chain seq x y z
N MET A 1 -6.57 48.61 14.42
CA MET A 1 -7.79 48.11 13.75
C MET A 1 -7.84 48.65 12.32
N ARG A 2 -8.16 47.90 11.27
CA ARG A 2 -8.20 46.45 11.09
C ARG A 2 -8.48 46.23 9.60
N TRP A 3 -7.58 45.54 8.90
CA TRP A 3 -7.90 44.55 7.87
C TRP A 3 -8.83 44.94 6.71
N THR A 4 -8.32 45.53 5.63
CA THR A 4 -8.86 45.33 4.25
C THR A 4 -7.85 45.74 3.16
N LYS A 5 -6.60 45.25 3.23
CA LYS A 5 -5.62 45.47 2.13
C LYS A 5 -4.77 44.26 1.74
N VAL A 6 -5.11 43.03 2.15
CA VAL A 6 -4.25 41.83 1.95
C VAL A 6 -4.94 40.64 1.27
N LEU A 7 -6.03 40.83 0.54
CA LEU A 7 -6.71 39.73 -0.19
C LEU A 7 -6.89 40.02 -1.69
N LYS A 8 -5.84 40.57 -2.33
CA LYS A 8 -5.83 40.77 -3.80
C LYS A 8 -4.66 40.12 -4.55
N ASN A 9 -3.70 39.49 -3.86
CA ASN A 9 -2.43 39.07 -4.50
C ASN A 9 -2.06 37.59 -4.35
N HIS A 10 -3.00 36.68 -4.14
CA HIS A 10 -2.68 35.24 -4.00
C HIS A 10 -3.52 34.26 -4.82
N TRP A 11 -3.99 34.67 -6.00
CA TRP A 11 -4.62 33.76 -6.98
C TRP A 11 -4.25 34.11 -8.43
N ARG A 12 -2.99 34.49 -8.67
CA ARG A 12 -2.44 34.74 -10.01
C ARG A 12 -1.21 33.85 -10.30
N THR A 13 -1.34 32.55 -10.08
CA THR A 13 -0.41 31.55 -10.65
C THR A 13 -1.06 30.18 -10.63
N ALA A 14 -1.98 29.94 -11.55
CA ALA A 14 -2.31 28.60 -12.05
C ALA A 14 -2.94 28.82 -13.43
N GLY A 15 -2.17 28.51 -14.47
CA GLY A 15 -2.64 28.59 -15.84
C GLY A 15 -3.56 27.42 -16.13
N GLU A 16 -4.78 27.73 -16.57
CA GLU A 16 -5.65 26.83 -17.32
C GLU A 16 -6.60 27.73 -18.14
N ARG A 17 -6.13 28.09 -19.34
CA ARG A 17 -6.99 28.54 -20.43
C ARG A 17 -7.38 27.32 -21.25
N SER A 18 -8.57 27.42 -21.84
CA SER A 18 -9.21 26.51 -22.80
C SER A 18 -9.89 25.26 -22.22
N LEU A 19 -11.17 25.41 -21.87
CA LEU A 19 -12.27 24.52 -22.25
C LEU A 19 -13.59 25.13 -21.73
N TRP A 20 -14.02 26.23 -22.35
CA TRP A 20 -15.40 26.70 -22.25
C TRP A 20 -15.90 26.97 -23.67
N GLY A 21 -16.27 25.88 -24.33
CA GLY A 21 -17.09 25.89 -25.54
C GLY A 21 -18.35 25.09 -25.23
N SER A 22 -19.50 25.76 -25.40
CA SER A 22 -20.88 25.23 -25.40
C SER A 22 -21.35 24.44 -24.17
N LEU A 23 -22.00 25.14 -23.24
CA LEU A 23 -23.00 24.55 -22.34
C LEU A 23 -24.32 25.31 -22.54
N ASN A 24 -25.33 24.57 -23.00
CA ASN A 24 -26.71 25.03 -23.21
C ASN A 24 -27.33 25.63 -21.94
N PRO A 25 -28.23 26.61 -22.04
CA PRO A 25 -28.79 27.34 -20.91
C PRO A 25 -29.81 26.56 -20.04
N ASP A 26 -30.00 25.26 -20.26
CA ASP A 26 -31.01 24.45 -19.54
C ASP A 26 -30.41 23.53 -18.48
N CYS A 27 -29.60 24.07 -17.54
CA CYS A 27 -29.04 23.28 -16.43
C CYS A 27 -29.30 23.92 -15.04
N PRO A 28 -30.08 23.29 -14.14
CA PRO A 28 -30.47 23.87 -12.85
C PRO A 28 -29.45 23.57 -11.74
N THR A 29 -28.17 23.88 -11.94
CA THR A 29 -27.11 23.59 -10.95
C THR A 29 -26.33 24.80 -10.43
N SER A 30 -26.64 26.03 -10.85
CA SER A 30 -25.96 27.24 -10.36
C SER A 30 -26.60 27.88 -9.12
N HIS A 31 -27.88 27.59 -8.82
CA HIS A 31 -28.60 28.23 -7.70
C HIS A 31 -28.41 27.53 -6.34
N GLN A 32 -28.08 26.23 -6.33
CA GLN A 32 -27.87 25.46 -5.10
C GLN A 32 -26.52 25.74 -4.43
N THR A 33 -25.53 26.26 -5.17
CA THR A 33 -24.20 26.54 -4.62
C THR A 33 -24.13 27.88 -3.86
N MET A 34 -24.99 28.85 -4.17
CA MET A 34 -25.04 30.12 -3.42
C MET A 34 -25.80 30.01 -2.08
N MET A 35 -26.89 29.24 -2.02
CA MET A 35 -27.68 29.10 -0.79
C MET A 35 -27.01 28.21 0.28
N ALA A 36 -26.17 27.25 -0.14
CA ALA A 36 -25.40 26.41 0.78
C ALA A 36 -24.30 27.19 1.54
N LEU A 37 -23.89 28.35 1.04
CA LEU A 37 -22.89 29.22 1.69
C LEU A 37 -23.53 30.22 2.67
N LEU A 38 -24.80 30.60 2.48
CA LEU A 38 -25.52 31.50 3.40
C LEU A 38 -26.10 30.77 4.61
N LEU A 39 -26.45 29.47 4.48
CA LEU A 39 -27.05 28.69 5.57
C LEU A 39 -26.04 27.99 6.50
N ARG A 40 -24.74 28.04 6.20
CA ARG A 40 -23.68 27.59 7.13
C ARG A 40 -23.24 28.64 8.15
N GLY A 41 -23.76 29.87 8.08
CA GLY A 41 -23.40 30.97 8.98
C GLY A 41 -24.37 31.24 10.13
N ALA A 42 -25.49 30.51 10.24
CA ALA A 42 -26.58 30.84 11.16
C ALA A 42 -26.98 29.67 12.09
N SER A 43 -25.99 28.90 12.55
CA SER A 43 -26.17 27.87 13.60
C SER A 43 -25.20 28.09 14.78
N GLU A 44 -24.95 29.36 15.10
CA GLU A 44 -24.41 29.78 16.39
C GLU A 44 -25.30 30.91 16.89
N LYS A 45 -25.80 30.77 18.13
CA LYS A 45 -26.78 31.63 18.82
C LYS A 45 -28.23 31.20 18.61
N GLY A 46 -28.62 30.20 19.41
CA GLY A 46 -30.03 29.96 19.71
C GLY A 46 -30.61 31.17 20.44
N GLN A 47 -31.64 31.77 19.84
CA GLN A 47 -32.65 32.64 20.46
C GLN A 47 -33.76 32.83 19.42
N ALA A 48 -34.93 32.27 19.68
CA ALA A 48 -36.12 32.44 18.84
C ALA A 48 -36.93 33.63 19.36
N PHE A 49 -37.08 34.68 18.56
CA PHE A 49 -38.06 35.73 18.78
C PHE A 49 -39.37 35.37 18.05
N PRO A 50 -40.55 35.53 18.68
CA PRO A 50 -41.81 35.27 18.01
C PRO A 50 -42.16 36.46 17.10
N LEU A 51 -42.50 36.17 15.84
CA LEU A 51 -43.05 37.13 14.90
C LEU A 51 -44.59 36.95 14.80
N PRO A 52 -45.34 38.03 14.51
CA PRO A 52 -46.78 38.16 14.76
C PRO A 52 -47.67 37.32 13.82
N VAL A 53 -48.90 37.11 14.29
CA VAL A 53 -49.86 36.05 13.89
C VAL A 53 -50.53 36.26 12.52
N GLU A 54 -50.20 37.30 11.76
CA GLU A 54 -50.86 37.59 10.47
C GLU A 54 -50.06 37.16 9.23
N ALA A 55 -48.92 36.49 9.39
CA ALA A 55 -48.11 35.96 8.28
C ALA A 55 -48.17 34.43 8.11
N GLN A 56 -49.18 33.76 8.69
CA GLN A 56 -49.32 32.29 8.65
C GLN A 56 -50.31 31.74 7.61
N VAL A 57 -51.10 32.58 6.93
CA VAL A 57 -52.16 32.08 6.02
C VAL A 57 -51.78 32.08 4.53
N ILE A 58 -50.76 32.82 4.09
CA ILE A 58 -50.36 32.87 2.65
C ILE A 58 -49.06 32.09 2.38
N ARG A 59 -48.40 31.56 3.43
CA ARG A 59 -47.16 30.77 3.32
C ARG A 59 -47.37 29.24 3.30
N LEU A 60 -48.62 28.77 3.29
CA LEU A 60 -48.92 27.33 3.22
C LEU A 60 -49.26 26.83 1.81
N ASP A 61 -49.61 27.71 0.86
CA ASP A 61 -50.06 27.24 -0.48
C ASP A 61 -49.03 27.39 -1.62
N ILE A 62 -47.93 28.13 -1.42
CA ILE A 62 -46.90 28.30 -2.47
C ILE A 62 -45.60 27.53 -2.17
N THR A 63 -45.34 27.17 -0.90
CA THR A 63 -44.20 26.30 -0.54
C THR A 63 -44.55 24.81 -0.43
N ALA A 64 -45.82 24.42 -0.61
CA ALA A 64 -46.24 23.01 -0.67
C ALA A 64 -46.23 22.43 -2.09
N THR A 65 -46.35 23.26 -3.14
CA THR A 65 -46.40 22.81 -4.53
C THR A 65 -45.03 22.73 -5.23
N CYS A 66 -43.98 23.32 -4.63
CA CYS A 66 -42.63 23.35 -5.24
C CYS A 66 -41.59 22.42 -4.56
N GLN A 67 -42.01 21.54 -3.63
CA GLN A 67 -41.17 20.45 -3.09
C GLN A 67 -41.59 19.05 -3.56
N LEU A 68 -42.66 18.93 -4.35
CA LEU A 68 -43.17 17.64 -4.88
C LEU A 68 -42.75 17.37 -6.34
N GLY A 69 -41.67 17.99 -6.81
CA GLY A 69 -41.32 17.98 -8.24
C GLY A 69 -40.08 17.18 -8.65
N LEU A 70 -39.25 16.70 -7.73
CA LEU A 70 -38.06 15.90 -8.06
C LEU A 70 -37.85 14.79 -7.03
N LYS A 71 -38.89 13.99 -6.80
CA LYS A 71 -38.71 12.64 -6.26
C LYS A 71 -37.86 11.90 -7.29
N LYS A 72 -36.56 11.76 -7.04
CA LYS A 72 -35.68 10.89 -7.84
C LYS A 72 -36.27 9.48 -7.74
N ILE A 73 -37.12 9.12 -8.70
CA ILE A 73 -37.71 7.79 -8.84
C ILE A 73 -36.52 6.88 -9.13
N ARG A 74 -35.89 6.34 -8.08
CA ARG A 74 -34.99 5.21 -8.23
C ARG A 74 -35.87 4.08 -8.77
N PRO A 75 -35.57 3.53 -9.95
CA PRO A 75 -36.39 2.47 -10.48
C PRO A 75 -36.39 1.31 -9.47
N GLN A 76 -37.59 0.84 -9.10
CA GLN A 76 -37.77 -0.21 -8.11
C GLN A 76 -37.55 -1.59 -8.74
N GLY A 77 -36.76 -2.44 -8.08
CA GLY A 77 -36.53 -3.84 -8.45
C GLY A 77 -35.76 -4.05 -9.76
N ASP A 78 -35.80 -5.29 -10.28
CA ASP A 78 -35.16 -5.68 -11.54
C ASP A 78 -36.06 -5.38 -12.75
N TYR A 79 -36.42 -4.10 -12.91
CA TYR A 79 -37.34 -3.63 -13.95
C TYR A 79 -36.87 -3.97 -15.38
N ILE A 80 -35.57 -4.11 -15.63
CA ILE A 80 -35.02 -4.53 -16.94
C ILE A 80 -35.33 -6.00 -17.22
N GLU A 81 -35.16 -6.88 -16.25
CA GLU A 81 -35.50 -8.30 -16.39
C GLU A 81 -37.01 -8.49 -16.50
N LEU A 82 -37.79 -7.75 -15.71
CA LEU A 82 -39.25 -7.75 -15.80
C LEU A 82 -39.73 -7.27 -17.17
N HIS A 83 -39.11 -6.23 -17.72
CA HIS A 83 -39.39 -5.75 -19.08
C HIS A 83 -39.04 -6.82 -20.13
N GLN A 84 -37.89 -7.49 -20.01
CA GLN A 84 -37.50 -8.59 -20.90
C GLN A 84 -38.44 -9.80 -20.79
N LYS A 85 -38.97 -10.11 -19.60
CA LYS A 85 -39.96 -11.17 -19.40
C LYS A 85 -41.33 -10.82 -20.01
N ARG A 86 -41.75 -9.54 -19.92
CA ARG A 86 -43.05 -9.06 -20.43
C ARG A 86 -43.07 -8.78 -21.93
N HIS A 87 -42.01 -8.15 -22.44
CA HIS A 87 -41.94 -7.65 -23.82
C HIS A 87 -40.86 -8.34 -24.65
N GLY A 88 -40.12 -9.28 -24.07
CA GLY A 88 -39.06 -10.00 -24.76
C GLY A 88 -37.80 -9.16 -24.97
N TYR A 89 -36.91 -9.71 -25.80
CA TYR A 89 -35.77 -8.98 -26.32
C TYR A 89 -36.15 -8.30 -27.64
N ARG A 90 -35.32 -7.34 -28.05
CA ARG A 90 -35.37 -6.80 -29.41
C ARG A 90 -35.28 -7.95 -30.43
N LEU A 91 -36.10 -7.91 -31.48
CA LEU A 91 -36.25 -9.00 -32.45
C LEU A 91 -34.91 -9.49 -33.06
N ASP A 92 -33.95 -8.58 -33.30
CA ASP A 92 -32.63 -8.88 -33.87
C ASP A 92 -31.53 -9.16 -32.83
N HIS A 93 -31.86 -9.23 -31.54
CA HIS A 93 -30.89 -9.34 -30.45
C HIS A 93 -30.04 -10.61 -30.56
N PHE A 94 -30.67 -11.77 -30.76
CA PHE A 94 -29.98 -13.06 -30.84
C PHE A 94 -29.12 -13.17 -32.11
N GLU A 95 -29.61 -12.63 -33.23
CA GLU A 95 -28.82 -12.58 -34.46
C GLU A 95 -27.59 -11.69 -34.32
N ARG A 96 -27.73 -10.52 -33.69
CA ARG A 96 -26.61 -9.61 -33.43
C ARG A 96 -25.59 -10.23 -32.47
N LYS A 97 -26.05 -10.90 -31.41
CA LYS A 97 -25.18 -11.58 -30.43
C LYS A 97 -24.38 -12.70 -31.11
N ARG A 98 -25.05 -13.59 -31.85
CA ARG A 98 -24.39 -14.65 -32.64
C ARG A 98 -23.35 -14.09 -33.61
N LYS A 99 -23.72 -13.07 -34.41
CA LYS A 99 -22.79 -12.41 -35.35
C LYS A 99 -21.64 -11.68 -34.63
N LYS A 100 -21.82 -11.23 -33.39
CA LYS A 100 -20.77 -10.57 -32.60
C LYS A 100 -19.75 -11.58 -32.08
N GLU A 101 -20.22 -12.70 -31.53
CA GLU A 101 -19.39 -13.81 -31.02
C GLU A 101 -18.56 -14.44 -32.15
N ALA A 102 -19.19 -14.73 -33.30
CA ALA A 102 -18.49 -15.26 -34.46
C ALA A 102 -17.37 -14.31 -34.97
N ARG A 103 -17.64 -13.00 -35.03
CA ARG A 103 -16.64 -11.99 -35.45
C ARG A 103 -15.54 -11.76 -34.42
N GLU A 104 -15.73 -12.20 -33.18
CA GLU A 104 -14.80 -11.91 -32.10
C GLU A 104 -13.43 -12.57 -32.32
N VAL A 105 -13.40 -13.77 -32.89
CA VAL A 105 -12.16 -14.50 -33.20
C VAL A 105 -11.27 -13.69 -34.15
N HIS A 106 -11.84 -13.20 -35.26
CA HIS A 106 -11.11 -12.36 -36.22
C HIS A 106 -10.72 -11.01 -35.63
N LYS A 107 -11.62 -10.37 -34.89
CA LYS A 107 -11.32 -9.10 -34.21
C LYS A 107 -10.18 -9.24 -33.21
N ARG A 108 -10.14 -10.34 -32.45
CA ARG A 108 -9.06 -10.63 -31.49
C ARG A 108 -7.72 -10.80 -32.20
N SER A 109 -7.67 -11.54 -33.31
CA SER A 109 -6.46 -11.70 -34.12
C SER A 109 -6.00 -10.37 -34.73
N ALA A 110 -6.91 -9.63 -35.35
CA ALA A 110 -6.62 -8.32 -35.93
C ALA A 110 -6.13 -7.31 -34.88
N MET A 111 -6.73 -7.29 -33.68
CA MET A 111 -6.26 -6.44 -32.58
C MET A 111 -4.86 -6.86 -32.10
N ALA A 112 -4.56 -8.16 -32.05
CA ALA A 112 -3.22 -8.60 -31.66
C ALA A 112 -2.13 -8.11 -32.62
N GLN A 113 -2.42 -8.02 -33.91
CA GLN A 113 -1.49 -7.54 -34.93
C GLN A 113 -1.42 -6.00 -35.01
N LYS A 114 -2.55 -5.32 -34.85
CA LYS A 114 -2.66 -3.86 -35.06
C LYS A 114 -2.29 -3.02 -33.84
N VAL A 115 -2.44 -3.56 -32.63
CA VAL A 115 -2.28 -2.76 -31.41
C VAL A 115 -0.80 -2.64 -31.05
N LEU A 116 -0.29 -1.41 -31.10
CA LEU A 116 1.11 -1.09 -30.82
C LEU A 116 1.33 -0.60 -29.38
N GLY A 117 2.60 -0.65 -28.93
CA GLY A 117 3.04 -0.08 -27.65
C GLY A 117 2.48 -0.76 -26.40
N ILE A 118 2.14 0.02 -25.37
CA ILE A 118 1.66 -0.47 -24.06
C ILE A 118 0.35 -1.25 -24.23
N LYS A 119 -0.54 -0.81 -25.12
CA LYS A 119 -1.81 -1.49 -25.38
C LYS A 119 -1.59 -2.92 -25.91
N GLY A 120 -0.57 -3.12 -26.76
CA GLY A 120 -0.21 -4.44 -27.28
C GLY A 120 0.34 -5.36 -26.17
N LYS A 121 1.21 -4.81 -25.30
CA LYS A 121 1.74 -5.53 -24.14
C LYS A 121 0.64 -5.94 -23.15
N MET A 122 -0.32 -5.04 -22.86
CA MET A 122 -1.46 -5.34 -21.99
C MET A 122 -2.36 -6.42 -22.60
N LEU A 123 -2.62 -6.34 -23.91
CA LEU A 123 -3.39 -7.36 -24.63
C LEU A 123 -2.70 -8.73 -24.55
N ALA A 124 -1.40 -8.81 -24.82
CA ALA A 124 -0.63 -10.05 -24.74
C ALA A 124 -0.65 -10.64 -23.32
N LYS A 125 -0.46 -9.81 -22.28
CA LYS A 125 -0.53 -10.23 -20.87
C LYS A 125 -1.90 -10.82 -20.52
N LYS A 126 -2.99 -10.15 -20.94
CA LYS A 126 -4.36 -10.63 -20.74
C LYS A 126 -4.60 -11.98 -21.44
N ARG A 127 -4.13 -12.12 -22.68
CA ARG A 127 -4.26 -13.38 -23.44
C ARG A 127 -3.45 -14.51 -22.82
N TYR A 128 -2.28 -14.22 -22.26
CA TYR A 128 -1.51 -15.20 -21.52
C TYR A 128 -2.27 -15.69 -20.28
N SER A 129 -2.83 -14.79 -19.47
CA SER A 129 -3.64 -15.18 -18.31
C SER A 129 -4.88 -15.99 -18.68
N GLU A 130 -5.58 -15.63 -19.76
CA GLU A 130 -6.74 -16.39 -20.27
C GLU A 130 -6.33 -17.82 -20.67
N LYS A 131 -5.21 -17.98 -21.39
CA LYS A 131 -4.69 -19.30 -21.78
C LYS A 131 -4.29 -20.14 -20.57
N VAL A 132 -3.60 -19.54 -19.59
CA VAL A 132 -3.19 -20.25 -18.37
C VAL A 132 -4.40 -20.69 -17.55
N LEU A 133 -5.41 -19.82 -17.42
CA LEU A 133 -6.66 -20.16 -16.74
C LEU A 133 -7.35 -21.33 -17.43
N MET A 134 -7.54 -21.27 -18.75
CA MET A 134 -8.18 -22.36 -19.52
C MET A 134 -7.40 -23.68 -19.43
N LYS A 135 -6.07 -23.63 -19.47
CA LYS A 135 -5.22 -24.82 -19.28
C LYS A 135 -5.43 -25.44 -17.91
N LYS A 136 -5.48 -24.63 -16.84
CA LYS A 136 -5.74 -25.11 -15.48
C LYS A 136 -7.14 -25.70 -15.34
N THR A 137 -8.16 -25.09 -15.95
CA THR A 137 -9.54 -25.61 -15.87
C THR A 137 -9.70 -26.92 -16.63
N ILE A 138 -9.02 -27.06 -17.79
CA ILE A 138 -9.02 -28.31 -18.55
C ILE A 138 -8.29 -29.39 -17.74
N ALA A 139 -7.10 -29.10 -17.21
CA ALA A 139 -6.36 -30.04 -16.37
C ALA A 139 -7.18 -30.50 -15.14
N MET A 140 -7.81 -29.55 -14.42
CA MET A 140 -8.71 -29.90 -13.30
C MET A 140 -9.89 -30.76 -13.74
N HIS A 141 -10.48 -30.49 -14.91
CA HIS A 141 -11.58 -31.30 -15.43
C HIS A 141 -11.12 -32.72 -15.81
N GLU A 142 -9.98 -32.84 -16.49
CA GLU A 142 -9.36 -34.12 -16.87
C GLU A 142 -8.99 -34.96 -15.62
N GLU A 143 -8.37 -34.33 -14.62
CA GLU A 143 -8.05 -34.95 -13.33
C GLU A 143 -9.30 -35.38 -12.57
N SER A 144 -10.36 -34.55 -12.56
CA SER A 144 -11.63 -34.90 -11.90
C SER A 144 -12.36 -36.06 -12.59
N SER A 145 -12.26 -36.14 -13.93
CA SER A 145 -12.85 -37.23 -14.71
C SER A 145 -12.12 -38.56 -14.51
N THR A 146 -10.82 -38.48 -14.18
CA THR A 146 -9.98 -39.64 -13.92
C THR A 146 -9.89 -39.85 -12.40
N ARG A 147 -10.90 -40.49 -11.79
CA ARG A 147 -10.83 -40.97 -10.40
C ARG A 147 -9.79 -42.08 -10.26
N ARG A 148 -8.50 -41.75 -10.29
CA ARG A 148 -7.45 -42.65 -9.80
C ARG A 148 -7.54 -42.68 -8.29
N LYS A 149 -7.71 -43.88 -7.71
CA LYS A 149 -7.34 -44.09 -6.31
C LYS A 149 -5.87 -43.70 -6.19
N VAL A 150 -5.59 -42.65 -5.43
CA VAL A 150 -4.23 -42.33 -5.05
C VAL A 150 -3.72 -43.54 -4.26
N ASP A 151 -2.66 -44.18 -4.73
CA ASP A 151 -2.00 -45.26 -4.00
C ASP A 151 -1.32 -44.60 -2.79
N ASP A 152 -1.73 -44.99 -1.58
CA ASP A 152 -1.33 -44.43 -0.29
C ASP A 152 0.14 -44.76 0.03
N LYS A 153 1.08 -44.31 -0.82
CA LYS A 153 2.48 -44.20 -0.40
C LYS A 153 2.59 -42.98 0.50
N VAL A 154 2.36 -43.23 1.78
CA VAL A 154 2.51 -42.32 2.92
C VAL A 154 3.70 -41.40 2.67
N HIS A 155 3.43 -40.15 2.32
CA HIS A 155 4.46 -39.12 2.21
C HIS A 155 5.06 -38.86 3.61
N ASP A 156 6.38 -38.59 3.70
CA ASP A 156 7.19 -38.38 4.93
C ASP A 156 6.77 -37.17 5.79
N GLY A 157 5.50 -37.13 6.19
CA GLY A 157 4.85 -36.03 6.89
C GLY A 157 3.45 -36.38 7.40
N ALA A 158 3.16 -37.67 7.58
CA ALA A 158 1.89 -38.14 8.14
C ALA A 158 1.69 -37.58 9.55
N ILE A 159 0.79 -36.62 9.64
CA ILE A 159 0.38 -35.97 10.88
C ILE A 159 -0.87 -36.72 11.40
N PRO A 160 -0.97 -36.99 12.70
CA PRO A 160 -2.17 -37.61 13.28
C PRO A 160 -3.46 -36.85 12.92
N ALA A 161 -4.58 -37.55 12.77
CA ALA A 161 -5.84 -36.99 12.24
C ALA A 161 -6.31 -35.70 12.96
N TYR A 162 -6.04 -35.58 14.26
CA TYR A 162 -6.38 -34.41 15.08
C TYR A 162 -5.49 -33.16 14.86
N LEU A 163 -4.48 -33.25 14.00
CA LEU A 163 -3.54 -32.19 13.65
C LEU A 163 -3.58 -31.84 12.14
N LEU A 164 -4.43 -32.48 11.35
CA LEU A 164 -4.53 -32.29 9.88
C LEU A 164 -5.08 -30.90 9.48
N ASP A 165 -6.06 -30.37 10.24
CA ASP A 165 -6.76 -29.10 9.91
C ASP A 165 -6.21 -27.88 10.66
N ARG A 166 -5.13 -28.04 11.42
CA ARG A 166 -4.43 -26.93 12.08
C ARG A 166 -3.21 -26.58 11.23
N ASP A 167 -3.18 -25.36 10.66
CA ASP A 167 -1.95 -24.81 10.09
C ASP A 167 -0.85 -24.92 11.14
N THR A 168 0.06 -25.86 10.91
CA THR A 168 0.97 -26.32 11.93
C THR A 168 2.11 -25.32 12.10
N THR A 169 2.00 -24.48 13.14
CA THR A 169 3.14 -23.83 13.80
C THR A 169 4.01 -24.86 14.55
N THR A 170 4.17 -26.09 14.05
CA THR A 170 4.86 -27.19 14.74
C THR A 170 6.33 -27.27 14.33
N ARG A 171 7.07 -26.17 14.47
CA ARG A 171 8.54 -26.21 14.49
C ARG A 171 9.12 -26.18 15.92
N ALA A 172 8.30 -25.97 16.94
CA ALA A 172 8.75 -25.84 18.34
C ALA A 172 9.45 -27.10 18.90
N LYS A 173 9.05 -28.31 18.46
CA LYS A 173 9.62 -29.58 18.98
C LYS A 173 10.81 -30.10 18.17
N VAL A 174 10.95 -29.71 16.91
CA VAL A 174 12.16 -29.99 16.10
C VAL A 174 13.31 -29.08 16.52
N LEU A 175 13.00 -27.87 17.02
CA LEU A 175 13.96 -26.90 17.53
C LEU A 175 14.80 -27.43 18.70
N SER A 176 14.26 -28.26 19.59
CA SER A 176 14.99 -28.73 20.77
C SER A 176 16.06 -29.79 20.44
N ASN A 177 15.84 -30.62 19.42
CA ASN A 177 16.83 -31.60 18.94
C ASN A 177 17.85 -30.97 17.97
N THR A 178 17.44 -29.99 17.16
CA THR A 178 18.39 -29.17 16.38
C THR A 178 19.24 -28.27 17.27
N ILE A 179 18.75 -27.77 18.42
CA ILE A 179 19.59 -27.06 19.41
C ILE A 179 20.69 -27.99 19.95
N LYS A 180 20.41 -29.28 20.17
CA LYS A 180 21.41 -30.27 20.61
C LYS A 180 22.44 -30.58 19.50
N GLN A 181 22.04 -30.61 18.24
CA GLN A 181 22.94 -30.73 17.08
C GLN A 181 23.77 -29.43 16.86
N LYS A 182 23.14 -28.25 16.90
CA LYS A 182 23.80 -26.92 16.84
C LYS A 182 24.80 -26.67 17.98
N ARG A 183 24.58 -27.25 19.17
CA ARG A 183 25.57 -27.23 20.27
C ARG A 183 26.79 -28.11 20.00
N LYS A 184 26.67 -29.18 19.21
CA LYS A 184 27.78 -30.02 18.74
C LYS A 184 28.50 -29.41 17.53
N GLU A 185 27.81 -28.63 16.70
CA GLU A 185 28.35 -27.86 15.57
C GLU A 185 28.99 -26.51 15.97
N LYS A 186 29.31 -26.27 17.25
CA LYS A 186 29.73 -24.96 17.80
C LYS A 186 30.99 -24.34 17.16
N ALA A 187 31.71 -25.09 16.33
CA ALA A 187 32.86 -24.63 15.53
C ALA A 187 32.55 -24.44 14.03
N GLY A 188 31.30 -24.67 13.61
CA GLY A 188 30.83 -24.50 12.23
C GLY A 188 30.51 -23.05 11.93
N LYS A 189 30.92 -22.59 10.74
CA LYS A 189 30.81 -21.23 10.23
C LYS A 189 29.36 -20.71 10.34
N TRP A 190 29.09 -19.85 11.32
CA TRP A 190 27.81 -19.14 11.43
C TRP A 190 27.76 -18.04 10.37
N GLU A 191 27.34 -18.40 9.17
CA GLU A 191 27.18 -17.46 8.08
C GLU A 191 25.83 -16.75 8.16
N VAL A 192 25.90 -15.42 8.07
CA VAL A 192 24.73 -14.56 7.97
C VAL A 192 24.13 -14.72 6.56
N PRO A 193 22.80 -14.67 6.33
CA PRO A 193 22.18 -14.94 5.02
C PRO A 193 22.78 -14.18 3.83
N LEU A 194 23.26 -12.96 4.05
CA LEU A 194 24.02 -12.17 3.09
C LEU A 194 25.43 -11.91 3.65
N PRO A 195 26.43 -12.76 3.36
CA PRO A 195 27.78 -12.60 3.91
C PRO A 195 28.55 -11.49 3.20
N LYS A 196 28.40 -11.38 1.87
CA LYS A 196 29.07 -10.37 1.04
C LYS A 196 28.03 -9.47 0.38
N VAL A 197 28.12 -8.18 0.66
CA VAL A 197 27.29 -7.15 0.04
C VAL A 197 28.15 -6.32 -0.89
N ARG A 198 27.53 -5.73 -1.92
CA ARG A 198 28.17 -4.74 -2.76
C ARG A 198 28.73 -3.59 -1.89
N PRO A 199 30.03 -3.26 -1.99
CA PRO A 199 30.58 -2.10 -1.31
C PRO A 199 29.95 -0.83 -1.90
N VAL A 200 29.53 0.07 -1.02
CA VAL A 200 28.93 1.36 -1.42
C VAL A 200 30.00 2.44 -1.36
N ALA A 201 30.11 3.24 -2.42
CA ALA A 201 31.04 4.36 -2.46
C ALA A 201 30.57 5.51 -1.55
N GLU A 202 31.49 6.26 -0.97
CA GLU A 202 31.16 7.36 -0.06
C GLU A 202 30.34 8.47 -0.74
N GLU A 203 30.56 8.70 -2.04
CA GLU A 203 29.83 9.68 -2.85
C GLU A 203 28.34 9.31 -2.98
N GLU A 204 28.02 8.02 -3.07
CA GLU A 204 26.64 7.54 -3.14
C GLU A 204 25.93 7.73 -1.79
N MET A 205 26.66 7.60 -0.70
CA MET A 205 26.14 7.72 0.67
C MET A 205 25.97 9.17 1.13
N PHE A 206 26.87 10.05 0.68
CA PHE A 206 26.95 11.43 1.14
C PHE A 206 26.81 12.42 0.01
N ARG A 207 25.71 13.17 0.03
CA ARG A 207 25.54 14.34 -0.82
C ARG A 207 26.21 15.56 -0.21
N VAL A 208 27.02 16.26 -0.99
CA VAL A 208 27.67 17.51 -0.56
C VAL A 208 26.64 18.65 -0.44
N ILE A 209 26.60 19.34 0.70
CA ILE A 209 25.81 20.57 0.86
C ILE A 209 26.72 21.79 0.83
N LYS A 210 26.42 22.73 -0.06
CA LYS A 210 27.09 24.02 -0.15
C LYS A 210 26.38 25.05 0.75
N SER A 211 27.15 25.84 1.50
CA SER A 211 26.66 26.83 2.48
C SER A 211 27.22 28.23 2.23
N GLY A 212 26.53 29.24 2.77
CA GLY A 212 26.82 30.67 2.59
C GLY A 212 26.13 31.29 1.37
N LYS A 213 26.05 32.63 1.32
CA LYS A 213 25.37 33.38 0.24
C LYS A 213 25.92 33.03 -1.15
N ARG A 214 27.26 32.88 -1.26
CA ARG A 214 27.95 32.50 -2.51
C ARG A 214 28.16 30.98 -2.68
N LYS A 215 27.67 30.14 -1.76
CA LYS A 215 27.75 28.66 -1.81
C LYS A 215 29.17 28.09 -2.01
N THR A 216 30.20 28.75 -1.50
CA THR A 216 31.59 28.30 -1.67
C THR A 216 32.01 27.25 -0.64
N LYS A 217 31.36 27.18 0.53
CA LYS A 217 31.75 26.29 1.63
C LYS A 217 31.04 24.94 1.53
N GLN A 218 31.79 23.84 1.44
CA GLN A 218 31.27 22.48 1.16
C GLN A 218 31.53 21.44 2.27
N TRP A 219 31.69 21.89 3.51
CA TRP A 219 32.10 21.04 4.64
C TRP A 219 30.97 20.11 5.15
N LYS A 220 29.71 20.43 4.83
CA LYS A 220 28.53 19.66 5.24
C LYS A 220 28.23 18.50 4.28
N ARG A 221 27.81 17.38 4.84
CA ARG A 221 27.44 16.14 4.13
C ARG A 221 26.02 15.72 4.53
N MET A 222 25.15 15.48 3.57
CA MET A 222 23.81 14.92 3.79
C MET A 222 23.85 13.42 3.54
N VAL A 223 23.32 12.63 4.47
CA VAL A 223 23.11 11.20 4.26
C VAL A 223 21.92 11.00 3.31
N THR A 224 22.15 10.28 2.21
CA THR A 224 21.13 9.95 1.19
C THR A 224 20.44 8.62 1.47
N LYS A 225 21.07 7.75 2.25
CA LYS A 225 20.55 6.43 2.62
C LYS A 225 19.63 6.51 3.85
N VAL A 226 18.88 5.45 4.07
CA VAL A 226 18.00 5.30 5.22
C VAL A 226 18.84 5.25 6.51
N THR A 227 18.33 5.89 7.56
CA THR A 227 18.99 5.97 8.86
C THR A 227 18.05 5.56 9.98
N PHE A 228 18.59 4.87 10.97
CA PHE A 228 17.99 4.72 12.28
C PHE A 228 18.58 5.76 13.23
N VAL A 229 17.69 6.34 14.03
CA VAL A 229 18.02 7.36 15.00
C VAL A 229 17.27 6.97 16.27
N GLY A 230 17.99 6.82 17.39
CA GLY A 230 17.40 6.44 18.66
C GLY A 230 16.34 7.44 19.15
N GLN A 231 15.44 6.98 20.01
CA GLN A 231 14.28 7.74 20.48
C GLN A 231 14.65 9.08 21.16
N GLY A 232 15.82 9.16 21.81
CA GLY A 232 16.33 10.38 22.47
C GLY A 232 17.13 11.34 21.57
N PHE A 233 16.97 11.30 20.25
CA PHE A 233 17.81 12.10 19.36
C PHE A 233 17.38 13.57 19.26
N THR A 234 18.25 14.44 19.77
CA THR A 234 18.18 15.89 19.54
C THR A 234 19.16 16.28 18.42
N ARG A 235 18.71 17.15 17.49
CA ARG A 235 19.60 17.69 16.46
C ARG A 235 20.64 18.61 17.08
N LYS A 236 21.90 18.50 16.64
CA LYS A 236 22.96 19.44 17.01
C LYS A 236 22.69 20.81 16.35
N PRO A 237 23.17 21.92 16.94
CA PRO A 237 23.06 23.23 16.31
C PRO A 237 23.66 23.23 14.88
N PRO A 238 23.06 23.94 13.90
CA PRO A 238 23.47 23.85 12.50
C PRO A 238 24.93 24.24 12.23
N LYS A 239 25.57 24.99 13.13
CA LYS A 239 26.99 25.36 13.02
C LYS A 239 27.93 24.18 13.31
N TYR A 240 27.53 23.23 14.15
CA TYR A 240 28.34 22.08 14.56
C TYR A 240 27.92 20.76 13.88
N GLU A 241 26.75 20.74 13.22
CA GLU A 241 26.28 19.59 12.45
C GLU A 241 26.98 19.50 11.09
N ARG A 242 27.93 18.57 10.96
CA ARG A 242 28.61 18.23 9.69
C ARG A 242 27.82 17.20 8.88
N PHE A 243 27.41 16.10 9.53
CA PHE A 243 26.64 15.03 8.93
C PHE A 243 25.15 15.21 9.22
N ILE A 244 24.37 15.47 8.17
CA ILE A 244 22.93 15.73 8.27
C ILE A 244 22.17 14.46 7.92
N ARG A 245 21.37 13.97 8.87
CA ARG A 245 20.44 12.86 8.69
C ARG A 245 19.02 13.43 8.50
N PRO A 246 18.45 13.49 7.29
CA PRO A 246 17.15 14.10 7.06
C PRO A 246 16.03 13.29 7.73
N THR A 247 14.97 13.96 8.21
CA THR A 247 13.86 13.30 8.93
C THR A 247 13.07 12.33 8.06
N GLY A 248 12.90 12.64 6.78
CA GLY A 248 12.17 11.76 5.85
C GLY A 248 12.86 10.41 5.57
N LEU A 249 14.15 10.26 5.93
CA LEU A 249 14.90 9.01 5.82
C LEU A 249 15.13 8.34 7.18
N ARG A 250 14.45 8.80 8.24
CA ARG A 250 14.55 8.20 9.58
C ARG A 250 13.43 7.20 9.79
N PHE A 251 13.82 5.94 9.91
CA PHE A 251 12.89 4.86 10.18
C PHE A 251 13.09 4.35 11.60
N THR A 252 11.99 3.99 12.25
CA THR A 252 11.97 3.44 13.61
C THR A 252 11.56 1.99 13.64
N LYS A 253 10.90 1.49 12.58
CA LYS A 253 10.38 0.12 12.48
C LYS A 253 10.95 -0.59 11.24
N ALA A 254 10.97 -1.91 11.31
CA ALA A 254 11.38 -2.80 10.23
C ALA A 254 10.37 -3.94 10.05
N HIS A 255 10.16 -4.34 8.80
CA HIS A 255 9.45 -5.56 8.45
C HIS A 255 10.40 -6.74 8.54
N VAL A 256 10.27 -7.51 9.61
CA VAL A 256 11.16 -8.59 9.97
C VAL A 256 10.48 -9.92 9.70
N THR A 257 11.14 -10.78 8.92
CA THR A 257 10.64 -12.11 8.59
C THR A 257 11.33 -13.18 9.44
N HIS A 258 10.55 -14.10 10.00
CA HIS A 258 11.09 -15.26 10.69
C HIS A 258 11.25 -16.40 9.69
N PRO A 259 12.48 -16.87 9.39
CA PRO A 259 12.68 -17.87 8.33
C PRO A 259 11.97 -19.19 8.61
N GLU A 260 11.79 -19.56 9.89
CA GLU A 260 11.13 -20.81 10.22
C GLU A 260 9.60 -20.76 10.19
N LEU A 261 9.00 -19.71 10.75
CA LEU A 261 7.54 -19.55 10.79
C LEU A 261 6.97 -19.04 9.46
N LYS A 262 7.82 -18.45 8.61
CA LYS A 262 7.43 -17.76 7.36
C LYS A 262 6.41 -16.62 7.57
N CYS A 263 6.33 -16.11 8.80
CA CYS A 263 5.53 -14.94 9.16
C CYS A 263 6.39 -13.68 9.16
N THR A 264 5.75 -12.54 8.91
CA THR A 264 6.38 -11.22 8.89
C THR A 264 5.81 -10.34 9.99
N PHE A 265 6.67 -9.62 10.70
CA PHE A 265 6.32 -8.78 11.85
C PHE A 265 6.82 -7.34 11.62
N ASN A 266 6.08 -6.34 12.08
CA ASN A 266 6.49 -4.94 11.99
C ASN A 266 7.11 -4.50 13.33
N LEU A 267 8.38 -4.85 13.51
CA LEU A 267 9.07 -4.72 14.79
C LEU A 267 9.81 -3.39 14.90
N GLU A 268 9.93 -2.88 16.12
CA GLU A 268 10.70 -1.68 16.41
C GLU A 268 12.21 -1.97 16.38
N ILE A 269 12.96 -1.06 15.76
CA ILE A 269 14.41 -1.11 15.73
C ILE A 269 14.92 -0.53 17.06
N ILE A 270 15.75 -1.30 17.75
CA ILE A 270 16.43 -0.87 18.98
C ILE A 270 17.72 -0.14 18.61
N GLY A 271 18.47 -0.71 17.67
CA GLY A 271 19.81 -0.22 17.31
C GLY A 271 20.35 -0.79 16.02
N VAL A 272 21.40 -0.17 15.51
CA VAL A 272 22.19 -0.67 14.38
C VAL A 272 23.48 -1.24 14.95
N LYS A 273 23.72 -2.54 14.76
CA LYS A 273 24.88 -3.21 15.34
C LYS A 273 26.09 -3.19 14.42
N ARG A 274 25.90 -3.48 13.14
CA ARG A 274 26.99 -3.57 12.17
C ARG A 274 26.51 -3.21 10.77
N ASN A 275 27.14 -2.21 10.17
CA ASN A 275 27.05 -1.94 8.74
C ASN A 275 28.25 -2.60 8.01
N PRO A 276 28.05 -3.35 6.92
CA PRO A 276 29.14 -3.97 6.17
C PRO A 276 30.11 -2.97 5.52
N ASN A 277 29.68 -1.73 5.26
CA ASN A 277 30.51 -0.72 4.60
C ASN A 277 31.48 0.01 5.55
N GLY A 278 31.38 -0.18 6.87
CA GLY A 278 32.27 0.44 7.85
C GLY A 278 31.62 0.82 9.17
N THR A 279 32.45 1.03 10.20
CA THR A 279 32.00 1.37 11.57
C THR A 279 31.43 2.78 11.68
N THR A 280 31.93 3.73 10.89
CA THR A 280 31.42 5.10 10.80
C THR A 280 29.92 5.15 10.48
N TYR A 281 29.48 4.27 9.59
CA TYR A 281 28.08 4.17 9.18
C TYR A 281 27.21 3.50 10.23
N THR A 282 27.76 2.56 10.99
CA THR A 282 27.11 2.00 12.19
C THR A 282 26.84 3.10 13.21
N SER A 283 27.83 3.97 13.50
CA SER A 283 27.66 5.08 14.45
C SER A 283 26.66 6.13 13.96
N LEU A 284 26.62 6.40 12.65
CA LEU A 284 25.60 7.26 12.04
C LEU A 284 24.22 6.60 11.95
N GLY A 285 24.12 5.29 12.22
CA GLY A 285 22.89 4.52 12.12
C GLY A 285 22.42 4.33 10.67
N VAL A 286 23.32 4.32 9.69
CA VAL A 286 22.94 4.11 8.28
C VAL A 286 22.56 2.66 8.06
N ILE A 287 21.39 2.45 7.47
CA ILE A 287 20.85 1.14 7.11
C ILE A 287 20.96 0.98 5.60
N THR A 288 21.77 0.01 5.20
CA THR A 288 21.96 -0.44 3.82
C THR A 288 21.67 -1.93 3.75
N LYS A 289 21.66 -2.51 2.55
CA LYS A 289 21.59 -3.96 2.39
C LYS A 289 22.69 -4.65 3.22
N GLY A 290 22.31 -5.71 3.92
CA GLY A 290 23.16 -6.50 4.81
C GLY A 290 23.56 -5.84 6.12
N THR A 291 23.06 -4.65 6.44
CA THR A 291 23.21 -4.09 7.80
C THR A 291 22.53 -5.00 8.82
N ILE A 292 23.22 -5.28 9.91
CA ILE A 292 22.70 -6.02 11.06
C ILE A 292 22.10 -5.02 12.04
N ILE A 293 20.81 -5.20 12.30
CA ILE A 293 20.01 -4.38 13.22
C ILE A 293 19.56 -5.23 14.41
N GLU A 294 19.43 -4.57 15.56
CA GLU A 294 18.78 -5.12 16.74
C GLU A 294 17.30 -4.73 16.70
N VAL A 295 16.42 -5.70 16.74
CA VAL A 295 14.97 -5.50 16.68
C VAL A 295 14.31 -6.03 17.95
N ASN A 296 13.25 -5.34 18.38
CA ASN A 296 12.45 -5.75 19.52
C ASN A 296 11.60 -6.95 19.14
N VAL A 297 11.75 -8.08 19.84
CA VAL A 297 11.02 -9.33 19.59
C VAL A 297 10.04 -9.68 20.70
N SER A 298 9.67 -8.72 21.55
CA SER A 298 8.66 -8.91 22.61
C SER A 298 7.33 -9.47 22.07
N GLU A 299 6.91 -9.03 20.88
CA GLU A 299 5.69 -9.51 20.20
C GLU A 299 5.75 -10.99 19.80
N LEU A 300 6.95 -11.57 19.65
CA LEU A 300 7.13 -12.98 19.30
C LEU A 300 7.04 -13.92 20.50
N GLY A 301 7.11 -13.39 21.72
CA GLY A 301 7.07 -14.20 22.95
C GLY A 301 8.18 -15.25 23.04
N LEU A 302 9.37 -14.97 22.49
CA LEU A 302 10.49 -15.91 22.54
C LEU A 302 11.01 -16.02 23.97
N VAL A 303 11.08 -17.25 24.50
CA VAL A 303 11.56 -17.54 25.85
C VAL A 303 12.76 -18.47 25.76
N THR A 304 13.80 -18.15 26.52
CA THR A 304 14.96 -19.04 26.66
C THR A 304 14.57 -20.28 27.49
N PRO A 305 15.28 -21.42 27.39
CA PRO A 305 15.00 -22.58 28.25
C PRO A 305 15.05 -22.28 29.76
N ALA A 306 15.70 -21.18 30.16
CA ALA A 306 15.77 -20.69 31.53
C ALA A 306 14.54 -19.83 31.95
N GLY A 307 13.51 -19.71 31.12
CA GLY A 307 12.31 -18.92 31.41
C GLY A 307 12.45 -17.41 31.22
N LYS A 308 13.64 -16.91 30.87
CA LYS A 308 13.85 -15.49 30.57
C LYS A 308 13.28 -15.12 29.20
N VAL A 309 12.47 -14.07 29.14
CA VAL A 309 11.90 -13.51 27.92
C VAL A 309 12.98 -12.79 27.11
N VAL A 310 13.08 -13.11 25.82
CA VAL A 310 13.96 -12.44 24.87
C VAL A 310 13.22 -11.23 24.31
N TRP A 311 13.78 -10.04 24.51
CA TRP A 311 13.21 -8.79 23.99
C TRP A 311 14.01 -8.21 22.82
N GLY A 312 15.25 -8.63 22.60
CA GLY A 312 16.09 -8.16 21.49
C GLY A 312 16.69 -9.32 20.69
N LYS A 313 16.59 -9.27 19.37
CA LYS A 313 17.25 -10.23 18.47
C LYS A 313 17.88 -9.51 17.29
N TYR A 314 18.93 -10.11 16.72
CA TYR A 314 19.55 -9.58 15.52
C TYR A 314 18.74 -9.95 14.27
N ALA A 315 18.61 -9.00 13.37
CA ALA A 315 18.06 -9.20 12.04
C ALA A 315 19.02 -8.61 11.00
N GLN A 316 19.08 -9.23 9.83
CA GLN A 316 19.83 -8.71 8.70
C GLN A 316 18.89 -8.11 7.66
N VAL A 317 19.16 -6.88 7.24
CA VAL A 317 18.42 -6.20 6.18
C VAL A 317 18.73 -6.83 4.83
N THR A 318 17.70 -7.16 4.06
CA THR A 318 17.84 -7.89 2.78
C THR A 318 17.64 -7.01 1.55
N ASN A 319 16.87 -5.93 1.67
CA ASN A 319 16.56 -5.02 0.57
C ASN A 319 17.45 -3.76 0.59
N ASN A 320 17.24 -2.88 -0.41
CA ASN A 320 17.83 -1.54 -0.46
C ASN A 320 16.75 -0.52 -0.04
N PRO A 321 16.70 -0.14 1.25
CA PRO A 321 15.57 0.59 1.81
C PRO A 321 15.36 1.99 1.20
N GLU A 322 16.39 2.57 0.59
CA GLU A 322 16.33 3.86 -0.12
C GLU A 322 15.44 3.86 -1.36
N ASN A 323 15.25 2.71 -2.01
CA ASN A 323 14.45 2.61 -3.24
C ASN A 323 12.99 2.24 -2.94
N ASP A 324 12.78 1.44 -1.89
CA ASP A 324 11.47 0.85 -1.58
C ASP A 324 10.68 1.68 -0.55
N GLY A 325 11.38 2.43 0.30
CA GLY A 325 10.76 3.13 1.44
C GLY A 325 10.36 2.21 2.59
N CYS A 326 10.80 0.95 2.58
CA CYS A 326 10.58 -0.04 3.63
C CYS A 326 11.91 -0.69 4.03
N ILE A 327 12.07 -1.03 5.30
CA ILE A 327 13.20 -1.85 5.77
C ILE A 327 12.72 -3.29 5.90
N ASN A 328 13.15 -4.16 4.98
CA ASN A 328 12.88 -5.59 5.05
C ASN A 328 14.10 -6.31 5.60
N ALA A 329 13.90 -7.12 6.64
CA ALA A 329 14.96 -7.84 7.31
C ALA A 329 14.56 -9.29 7.60
N VAL A 330 15.55 -10.16 7.77
CA VAL A 330 15.39 -11.56 8.16
C VAL A 330 16.00 -11.75 9.54
N LEU A 331 15.29 -12.40 10.46
CA LEU A 331 15.84 -12.74 11.78
C LEU A 331 17.01 -13.70 11.66
N LEU A 332 18.07 -13.43 12.41
CA LEU A 332 19.19 -14.34 12.61
C LEU A 332 18.82 -15.27 13.76
N VAL A 333 18.44 -16.52 13.44
CA VAL A 333 17.86 -17.48 14.39
C VAL A 333 18.88 -18.39 15.05
#